data_AF-A0A0C9T6J8-F1
#
_entry.id   AF-A0A0C9T6J8-F1
#
_cell.length_a   1.000
_cell.length_b   1.000
_cell.length_c   1.000
_cell.angle_alpha   90.00
_cell.angle_beta   90.00
_cell.angle_gamma   90.00
#
_symmetry.space_group_name_H-M   'P 1'
#
loop_
_entity.id
_entity.type
_entity.pdbx_description
1 polymer ?
#
loop_
_entity_poly.entity_id
_entity_poly.type
_entity_poly.pdbx_seq_one_letter_code
_entity_poly.pdbx_strand_id
1 'polypeptide(L)'
;MLENAWSEDPVLTVRIIWNARSIHDGKGDKELFDRAFRWLFENHPRTAVVNLHCLVDPMCPRLSPKGGAKGGAKKRYFTSHGKDLLNILALATVDELYSAGHLNPRSNFLHNYCDGKSRLAFENNQEQEDWSRAQRVQRFADAHDRLTRKLLDKRYLALYVAVAGLFAVRLTKDFAILEKIAALPADSGEKERMKLMGALSLAPKWAPTPGSSHDRVTNISAICLLLHNAQRHVLTPGRRYTCVPEPLMSANRWSEIAYTRVPSVCMHANKEKIFTHDAERF
;
A
#
# COMPACT_ATOMS: atom_id res chain seq x y z
N MET A 1 -8.70 -25.55 10.91
CA MET A 1 -9.77 -25.13 9.97
C MET A 1 -9.18 -24.53 8.69
N LEU A 2 -8.35 -23.49 8.73
CA LEU A 2 -7.73 -22.92 7.52
C LEU A 2 -6.78 -23.89 6.80
N GLU A 3 -6.02 -24.71 7.54
CA GLU A 3 -5.14 -25.73 6.96
C GLU A 3 -5.89 -26.79 6.16
N ASN A 4 -7.02 -27.28 6.69
CA ASN A 4 -7.89 -28.21 5.98
C ASN A 4 -8.52 -27.56 4.74
N ALA A 5 -9.04 -26.34 4.87
CA ALA A 5 -9.63 -25.60 3.76
C ALA A 5 -8.59 -25.33 2.64
N TRP A 6 -7.35 -25.02 3.03
CA TRP A 6 -6.25 -24.83 2.09
C TRP A 6 -5.88 -26.13 1.37
N SER A 7 -5.89 -27.25 2.08
CA SER A 7 -5.61 -28.57 1.49
C SER A 7 -6.67 -28.99 0.47
N GLU A 8 -7.91 -28.52 0.65
CA GLU A 8 -9.02 -28.76 -0.27
C GLU A 8 -9.02 -27.80 -1.47
N ASP A 9 -9.01 -26.48 -1.22
CA ASP A 9 -8.93 -25.46 -2.27
C ASP A 9 -8.18 -24.20 -1.76
N PRO A 10 -6.90 -24.04 -2.12
CA PRO A 10 -6.11 -22.86 -1.76
C PRO A 10 -6.68 -21.55 -2.29
N VAL A 11 -7.24 -21.56 -3.51
CA VAL A 11 -7.75 -20.34 -4.17
C VAL A 11 -9.01 -19.87 -3.48
N LEU A 12 -9.94 -20.78 -3.19
CA LEU A 12 -11.15 -20.46 -2.45
C LEU A 12 -10.82 -20.03 -1.02
N THR A 13 -9.83 -20.66 -0.38
CA THR A 13 -9.37 -20.26 0.96
C THR A 13 -8.89 -18.82 0.98
N VAL A 14 -8.03 -18.42 0.03
CA VAL A 14 -7.59 -17.01 -0.11
C VAL A 14 -8.79 -16.08 -0.33
N ARG A 15 -9.74 -16.45 -1.20
CA ARG A 15 -10.94 -15.63 -1.43
C ARG A 15 -11.78 -15.45 -0.16
N ILE A 16 -11.93 -16.50 0.65
CA ILE A 16 -12.65 -16.44 1.93
C ILE A 16 -11.93 -15.52 2.92
N ILE A 17 -10.60 -15.57 2.98
CA ILE A 17 -9.81 -14.67 3.82
C ILE A 17 -10.08 -13.21 3.46
N TRP A 18 -9.99 -12.83 2.17
CA TRP A 18 -10.29 -11.45 1.76
C TRP A 18 -11.77 -11.08 1.87
N ASN A 19 -12.69 -12.05 1.69
CA ASN A 19 -14.10 -11.84 1.93
C ASN A 19 -14.39 -11.50 3.40
N ALA A 20 -13.66 -12.09 4.35
CA ALA A 20 -13.80 -11.73 5.76
C ALA A 20 -13.57 -10.23 5.98
N ARG A 21 -12.60 -9.64 5.28
CA ARG A 21 -12.27 -8.21 5.41
C ARG A 21 -13.19 -7.28 4.64
N SER A 22 -13.65 -7.70 3.46
CA SER A 22 -14.39 -6.82 2.56
C SER A 22 -15.63 -6.25 3.25
N ILE A 23 -15.68 -4.91 3.39
CA ILE A 23 -16.85 -4.20 3.94
C ILE A 23 -17.98 -4.16 2.90
N HIS A 24 -17.65 -4.33 1.62
CA HIS A 24 -18.58 -4.13 0.51
C HIS A 24 -19.27 -5.42 0.09
N ASP A 25 -18.49 -6.49 -0.11
CA ASP A 25 -18.97 -7.77 -0.64
C ASP A 25 -18.78 -8.91 0.37
N GLY A 26 -18.48 -8.59 1.63
CA GLY A 26 -18.06 -9.57 2.63
C GLY A 26 -18.49 -9.22 4.04
N LYS A 27 -17.82 -9.83 5.03
CA LYS A 27 -18.22 -9.73 6.44
C LYS A 27 -17.77 -8.45 7.13
N GLY A 28 -16.79 -7.74 6.57
CA GLY A 28 -16.19 -6.55 7.20
C GLY A 28 -15.49 -6.82 8.55
N ASP A 29 -15.24 -8.08 8.90
CA ASP A 29 -14.67 -8.49 10.18
C ASP A 29 -13.15 -8.39 10.13
N LYS A 30 -12.66 -7.30 10.73
CA LYS A 30 -11.23 -6.99 10.80
C LYS A 30 -10.46 -8.02 11.64
N GLU A 31 -10.97 -8.43 12.79
CA GLU A 31 -10.24 -9.33 13.70
C GLU A 31 -10.16 -10.74 13.14
N LEU A 32 -11.21 -11.21 12.46
CA LEU A 32 -11.18 -12.46 11.72
C LEU A 32 -10.18 -12.39 10.56
N PHE A 33 -10.18 -11.30 9.81
CA PHE A 33 -9.22 -11.10 8.73
C PHE A 33 -7.78 -11.09 9.23
N ASP A 34 -7.46 -10.32 10.26
CA ASP A 34 -6.10 -10.21 10.79
C ASP A 34 -5.58 -11.59 11.26
N ARG A 35 -6.44 -12.39 11.91
CA ARG A 35 -6.11 -13.79 12.30
C ARG A 35 -5.92 -14.73 11.12
N ALA A 36 -6.74 -14.60 10.09
CA ALA A 36 -6.64 -15.46 8.91
C ALA A 36 -5.48 -15.07 7.99
N PHE A 37 -5.22 -13.77 7.84
CA PHE A 37 -4.05 -13.24 7.14
C PHE A 37 -2.75 -13.62 7.84
N ARG A 38 -2.72 -13.61 9.19
CA ARG A 38 -1.61 -14.17 9.98
C ARG A 38 -1.30 -15.59 9.56
N TRP A 39 -2.28 -16.49 9.63
CA TRP A 39 -2.08 -17.89 9.26
C TRP A 39 -1.58 -18.02 7.82
N LEU A 40 -2.13 -17.22 6.90
CA LEU A 40 -1.67 -17.22 5.51
C LEU A 40 -0.23 -16.71 5.36
N PHE A 41 0.17 -15.69 6.11
CA PHE A 41 1.53 -15.15 6.04
C PHE A 41 2.56 -16.10 6.67
N GLU A 42 2.19 -16.81 7.73
CA GLU A 42 3.03 -17.80 8.39
C GLU A 42 3.29 -19.03 7.50
N ASN A 43 2.23 -19.56 6.89
CA ASN A 43 2.29 -20.82 6.13
C ASN A 43 2.54 -20.61 4.63
N HIS A 44 2.05 -19.50 4.07
CA HIS A 44 2.10 -19.19 2.64
C HIS A 44 2.50 -17.71 2.39
N PRO A 45 3.68 -17.26 2.87
CA PRO A 45 4.08 -15.84 2.87
C PRO A 45 4.06 -15.19 1.49
N ARG A 46 4.45 -15.92 0.44
CA ARG A 46 4.41 -15.41 -0.94
C ARG A 46 2.99 -15.11 -1.37
N THR A 47 2.05 -16.01 -1.10
CA THR A 47 0.63 -15.84 -1.43
C THR A 47 0.03 -14.66 -0.67
N ALA A 48 0.33 -14.53 0.63
CA ALA A 48 -0.11 -13.40 1.43
C ALA A 48 0.37 -12.06 0.84
N VAL A 49 1.67 -11.95 0.53
CA VAL A 49 2.28 -10.71 0.03
C VAL A 49 1.74 -10.33 -1.36
N VAL A 50 1.67 -11.27 -2.31
CA VAL A 50 1.20 -10.99 -3.67
C VAL A 50 -0.25 -10.51 -3.68
N ASN A 51 -1.08 -10.96 -2.73
CA ASN A 51 -2.50 -10.58 -2.66
C ASN A 51 -2.78 -9.31 -1.85
N LEU A 52 -1.77 -8.65 -1.25
CA LEU A 52 -1.97 -7.40 -0.49
C LEU A 52 -2.61 -6.29 -1.31
N HIS A 53 -2.37 -6.25 -2.63
CA HIS A 53 -2.96 -5.26 -3.53
C HIS A 53 -4.51 -5.30 -3.50
N CYS A 54 -5.12 -6.46 -3.21
CA CYS A 54 -6.57 -6.60 -3.09
C CYS A 54 -7.18 -5.80 -1.91
N LEU A 55 -6.35 -5.28 -0.99
CA LEU A 55 -6.74 -4.34 0.07
C LEU A 55 -6.63 -2.86 -0.36
N VAL A 56 -6.27 -2.57 -1.60
CA VAL A 56 -6.11 -1.19 -2.08
C VAL A 56 -6.82 -1.01 -3.41
N ASP A 57 -6.70 -2.03 -4.25
CA ASP A 57 -7.32 -2.06 -5.54
C ASP A 57 -8.84 -2.25 -5.40
N PRO A 58 -9.60 -1.59 -6.27
CA PRO A 58 -11.03 -1.61 -6.17
C PRO A 58 -11.59 -2.91 -6.76
N MET A 59 -11.54 -3.97 -5.96
CA MET A 59 -11.94 -5.33 -6.37
C MET A 59 -13.45 -5.49 -6.55
N CYS A 60 -14.25 -4.67 -5.86
CA CYS A 60 -15.71 -4.74 -5.86
C CYS A 60 -16.29 -3.62 -6.75
N PRO A 61 -16.74 -3.90 -7.99
CA PRO A 61 -17.37 -2.91 -8.83
C PRO A 61 -18.78 -2.59 -8.30
N ARG A 62 -19.01 -1.38 -7.79
CA ARG A 62 -20.37 -0.90 -7.54
C ARG A 62 -20.97 -0.22 -8.76
N LEU A 63 -22.23 -0.54 -9.05
CA LEU A 63 -23.13 0.29 -9.85
C LEU A 63 -23.67 1.41 -8.95
N SER A 64 -23.60 2.67 -9.40
CA SER A 64 -24.22 3.79 -8.67
C SER A 64 -25.74 3.60 -8.57
N PRO A 65 -26.38 3.93 -7.43
CA PRO A 65 -27.84 4.05 -7.36
C PRO A 65 -28.30 5.05 -8.44
N LYS A 66 -29.35 4.68 -9.17
CA LYS A 66 -29.89 5.41 -10.32
C LYS A 66 -30.01 6.92 -10.04
N GLY A 67 -29.19 7.73 -10.70
CA GLY A 67 -29.61 9.07 -11.10
C GLY A 67 -30.57 8.93 -12.27
N GLY A 68 -31.59 9.77 -12.35
CA GLY A 68 -32.73 9.67 -13.26
C GLY A 68 -32.40 9.32 -14.72
N ALA A 69 -33.44 8.83 -15.41
CA ALA A 69 -33.43 8.42 -16.80
C ALA A 69 -32.51 9.28 -17.68
N LYS A 70 -31.58 8.64 -18.40
CA LYS A 70 -30.58 9.19 -19.34
C LYS A 70 -29.14 9.42 -18.83
N GLY A 71 -28.73 8.83 -17.71
CA GLY A 71 -27.31 8.79 -17.30
C GLY A 71 -26.82 7.37 -17.00
N GLY A 72 -25.95 6.81 -17.85
CA GLY A 72 -25.34 5.50 -17.63
C GLY A 72 -24.67 5.38 -16.25
N ALA A 73 -24.83 4.22 -15.61
CA ALA A 73 -24.33 3.95 -14.26
C ALA A 73 -22.83 4.27 -14.14
N LYS A 74 -22.46 5.20 -13.26
CA LYS A 74 -21.05 5.54 -13.01
C LYS A 74 -20.51 4.63 -11.91
N LYS A 75 -19.51 3.81 -12.23
CA LYS A 75 -18.79 3.02 -11.23
C LYS A 75 -18.02 3.96 -10.31
N ARG A 76 -18.42 4.05 -9.03
CA ARG A 76 -17.63 4.72 -7.99
C ARG A 76 -16.88 3.67 -7.20
N TYR A 77 -15.57 3.64 -7.40
CA TYR A 77 -14.66 2.78 -6.67
C TYR A 77 -14.24 3.48 -5.39
N PHE A 78 -14.71 3.00 -4.25
CA PHE A 78 -14.14 3.44 -2.98
C PHE A 78 -12.92 2.55 -2.72
N THR A 79 -11.73 3.15 -2.73
CA THR A 79 -10.49 2.46 -2.33
C THR A 79 -10.52 2.30 -0.82
N SER A 80 -11.04 1.19 -0.31
CA SER A 80 -10.97 0.88 1.11
C SER A 80 -9.68 0.11 1.40
N HIS A 81 -9.10 0.36 2.59
CA HIS A 81 -8.14 -0.50 3.31
C HIS A 81 -6.63 -0.16 3.30
N GLY A 82 -6.23 1.07 2.93
CA GLY A 82 -4.86 1.54 3.22
C GLY A 82 -4.47 1.47 4.71
N LYS A 83 -5.43 1.67 5.62
CA LYS A 83 -5.23 1.48 7.07
C LYS A 83 -4.88 0.04 7.43
N ASP A 84 -5.48 -0.94 6.75
CA ASP A 84 -5.26 -2.35 7.07
C ASP A 84 -3.86 -2.80 6.68
N LEU A 85 -3.30 -2.28 5.59
CA LEU A 85 -1.89 -2.46 5.26
C LEU A 85 -0.96 -1.99 6.39
N LEU A 86 -1.23 -0.80 6.95
CA LEU A 86 -0.46 -0.28 8.08
C LEU A 86 -0.65 -1.08 9.36
N ASN A 87 -1.87 -1.60 9.60
CA ASN A 87 -2.13 -2.45 10.76
C ASN A 87 -1.38 -3.78 10.62
N ILE A 88 -1.47 -4.47 9.48
CA ILE A 88 -0.73 -5.71 9.21
C ILE A 88 0.77 -5.49 9.46
N LEU A 89 1.33 -4.42 8.89
CA LEU A 89 2.75 -4.13 9.04
C LEU A 89 3.12 -3.83 10.49
N ALA A 90 2.33 -3.01 11.18
CA ALA A 90 2.59 -2.68 12.58
C ALA A 90 2.51 -3.93 13.47
N LEU A 91 1.47 -4.75 13.31
CA LEU A 91 1.30 -6.01 14.03
C LEU A 91 2.46 -6.98 13.76
N ALA A 92 2.92 -7.08 12.50
CA ALA A 92 4.08 -7.90 12.15
C ALA A 92 5.37 -7.38 12.80
N THR A 93 5.48 -6.06 12.94
CA THR A 93 6.63 -5.39 13.58
C THR A 93 6.66 -5.67 15.08
N VAL A 94 5.54 -5.54 15.78
CA VAL A 94 5.46 -5.67 17.24
C VAL A 94 5.29 -7.12 17.73
N ASP A 95 5.37 -8.09 16.83
CA ASP A 95 5.14 -9.52 17.13
C ASP A 95 3.71 -9.87 17.56
N GLU A 96 2.77 -8.93 17.48
CA GLU A 96 1.35 -9.17 17.77
C GLU A 96 0.60 -9.79 16.58
N LEU A 97 1.25 -9.86 15.41
CA LEU A 97 0.84 -10.81 14.38
C LEU A 97 1.22 -12.24 14.77
N TYR A 98 2.00 -12.51 15.81
CA TYR A 98 2.50 -13.84 16.15
C TYR A 98 2.28 -14.14 17.65
N SER A 99 1.03 -14.25 18.11
CA SER A 99 0.77 -14.63 19.50
C SER A 99 0.82 -16.14 19.68
N ALA A 100 2.04 -16.67 19.82
CA ALA A 100 2.27 -17.98 20.41
C ALA A 100 1.91 -17.90 21.91
N GLY A 101 0.73 -18.40 22.27
CA GLY A 101 0.28 -18.46 23.66
C GLY A 101 -0.92 -17.55 23.92
N HIS A 102 -2.03 -18.17 24.33
CA HIS A 102 -3.24 -17.49 24.80
C HIS A 102 -2.90 -16.38 25.81
N LEU A 103 -3.57 -15.23 25.67
CA LEU A 103 -4.23 -14.50 26.78
C LEU A 103 -4.93 -13.21 26.34
N ASN A 104 -4.60 -12.63 25.16
CA ASN A 104 -5.33 -11.45 24.66
C ASN A 104 -5.80 -11.62 23.20
N PRO A 105 -7.12 -11.68 22.92
CA PRO A 105 -7.62 -11.69 21.55
C PRO A 105 -7.44 -10.35 20.83
N ARG A 106 -7.05 -9.29 21.55
CA ARG A 106 -6.90 -7.92 21.02
C ARG A 106 -5.43 -7.49 20.97
N SER A 107 -5.09 -6.70 19.95
CA SER A 107 -3.77 -6.09 19.80
C SER A 107 -3.56 -4.96 20.81
N ASN A 108 -2.45 -4.99 21.56
CA ASN A 108 -2.07 -3.92 22.48
C ASN A 108 -1.68 -2.66 21.68
N PHE A 109 -1.00 -2.82 20.54
CA PHE A 109 -0.64 -1.71 19.67
C PHE A 109 -1.86 -0.98 19.09
N LEU A 110 -2.86 -1.71 18.58
CA LEU A 110 -4.02 -1.10 17.93
C LEU A 110 -5.03 -0.50 18.92
N HIS A 111 -5.11 -1.06 20.13
CA HIS A 111 -6.12 -0.68 21.11
C HIS A 111 -5.56 0.09 22.31
N ASN A 112 -4.24 0.36 22.35
CA ASN A 112 -3.57 1.09 23.43
C ASN A 112 -3.95 0.57 24.82
N TYR A 113 -4.03 -0.76 24.99
CA TYR A 113 -4.22 -1.34 26.32
C TYR A 113 -2.95 -1.10 27.14
N CYS A 114 -2.95 -0.03 27.92
CA CYS A 114 -2.05 0.14 29.05
C CYS A 114 -2.72 -0.49 30.27
N ASP A 115 -2.05 -1.43 30.92
CA ASP A 115 -2.50 -1.87 32.24
C ASP A 115 -2.46 -0.66 33.19
N GLY A 116 -3.61 -0.29 33.74
CA GLY A 116 -3.79 0.94 34.52
C GLY A 116 -2.92 1.02 35.77
N LYS A 117 -2.31 -0.10 36.17
CA LYS A 117 -1.44 -0.24 37.34
C LYS A 117 0.02 0.14 37.10
N SER A 118 0.41 0.52 35.87
CA SER A 118 1.83 0.76 35.53
C SER A 118 2.35 2.18 35.80
N ARG A 119 1.52 3.11 36.30
CA ARG A 119 1.94 4.50 36.54
C ARG A 119 2.46 4.66 37.96
N LEU A 120 3.69 5.17 38.07
CA LEU A 120 4.28 5.59 39.34
C LEU A 120 3.54 6.81 39.91
N ALA A 121 3.64 7.00 41.23
CA ALA A 121 3.27 8.26 41.85
C ALA A 121 4.38 9.29 41.57
N PHE A 122 3.99 10.52 41.25
CA PHE A 122 4.90 11.63 40.96
C PHE A 122 4.66 12.76 41.95
N GLU A 123 5.71 13.48 42.34
CA GLU A 123 5.61 14.59 43.30
C GLU A 123 4.99 15.84 42.67
N ASN A 124 5.23 16.06 41.37
CA ASN A 124 4.68 17.19 40.63
C ASN A 124 4.48 16.89 39.14
N ASN A 125 3.76 17.77 38.43
CA ASN A 125 3.46 17.62 37.01
C ASN A 125 4.72 17.62 36.12
N GLN A 126 5.76 18.37 36.49
CA GLN A 126 7.00 18.46 35.72
C GLN A 126 7.74 17.13 35.71
N GLU A 127 7.87 16.49 36.88
CA GLU A 127 8.46 15.15 37.03
C GLU A 127 7.67 14.10 36.23
N GLN A 128 6.33 14.17 36.26
CA GLN A 128 5.47 13.29 35.46
C GLN A 128 5.68 13.51 33.95
N GLU A 129 5.83 14.76 33.51
CA GLU A 129 6.10 15.09 32.10
C GLU A 129 7.47 14.60 31.65
N ASP A 130 8.50 14.77 32.48
CA ASP A 130 9.86 14.33 32.23
C ASP A 130 9.96 12.81 32.17
N TRP A 131 9.34 12.11 33.12
CA TRP A 131 9.21 10.65 33.08
C TRP A 131 8.48 10.18 31.82
N SER A 132 7.37 10.84 31.46
CA SER A 132 6.61 10.51 30.26
C SER A 132 7.39 10.79 28.97
N ARG A 133 8.22 11.85 28.94
CA ARG A 133 9.15 12.14 27.85
C ARG A 133 10.21 11.05 27.74
N ALA A 134 10.88 10.71 28.84
CA ALA A 134 11.91 9.67 28.88
C ALA A 134 11.36 8.30 28.44
N GLN A 135 10.18 7.92 28.93
CA GLN A 135 9.48 6.69 28.52
C GLN A 135 9.15 6.67 27.02
N ARG A 136 8.71 7.80 26.44
CA ARG A 136 8.47 7.90 25.00
C ARG A 136 9.76 7.71 24.20
N VAL A 137 10.86 8.35 24.62
CA VAL A 137 12.18 8.21 23.98
C VAL A 137 12.64 6.75 24.01
N GLN A 138 12.58 6.11 25.19
CA GLN A 138 12.97 4.71 25.34
C GLN A 138 12.13 3.79 24.44
N ARG A 139 10.80 3.96 24.45
CA ARG A 139 9.90 3.18 23.59
C ARG A 139 10.22 3.32 22.10
N PHE A 140 10.68 4.49 21.66
CA PHE A 140 11.06 4.71 20.26
C PHE A 140 12.40 4.05 19.94
N ALA A 141 13.37 4.10 20.86
CA ALA A 141 14.62 3.35 20.72
C ALA A 141 14.35 1.85 20.62
N ASP A 142 13.54 1.29 21.53
CA ASP A 142 13.18 -0.13 21.53
C ASP A 142 12.43 -0.53 20.24
N ALA A 143 11.54 0.33 19.74
CA ALA A 143 10.83 0.11 18.49
C ALA A 143 11.77 0.14 17.28
N HIS A 144 12.72 1.07 17.26
CA HIS A 144 13.74 1.15 16.21
C HIS A 144 14.64 -0.10 16.21
N ASP A 145 15.15 -0.52 17.36
CA ASP A 145 15.97 -1.73 17.48
C ASP A 145 15.22 -2.99 17.06
N ARG A 146 13.93 -3.07 17.41
CA ARG A 146 13.06 -4.15 16.93
C ARG A 146 12.91 -4.13 15.42
N LEU A 147 12.62 -2.96 14.83
CA LEU A 147 12.45 -2.81 13.40
C LEU A 147 13.74 -3.21 12.65
N THR A 148 14.89 -2.72 13.09
CA THR A 148 16.19 -3.04 12.47
C THR A 148 16.46 -4.54 12.48
N ARG A 149 16.17 -5.24 13.58
CA ARG A 149 16.25 -6.72 13.63
C ARG A 149 15.25 -7.39 12.70
N LYS A 150 13.99 -6.90 12.67
CA LYS A 150 12.93 -7.46 11.82
C LYS A 150 13.25 -7.34 10.33
N LEU A 151 13.88 -6.25 9.90
CA LEU A 151 14.30 -6.05 8.52
C LEU A 151 15.36 -7.05 8.04
N LEU A 152 16.04 -7.77 8.95
CA LEU A 152 16.93 -8.87 8.60
C LEU A 152 16.18 -10.16 8.23
N ASP A 153 14.93 -10.33 8.69
CA ASP A 153 14.09 -11.47 8.31
C ASP A 153 13.51 -11.26 6.91
N LYS A 154 13.80 -12.19 5.99
CA LYS A 154 13.39 -12.08 4.58
C LYS A 154 11.88 -12.05 4.39
N ARG A 155 11.10 -12.71 5.26
CA ARG A 155 9.63 -12.72 5.16
C ARG A 155 9.08 -11.37 5.54
N TYR A 156 9.49 -10.83 6.69
CA TYR A 156 9.12 -9.50 7.14
C TYR A 156 9.58 -8.43 6.15
N LEU A 157 10.81 -8.51 5.64
CA LEU A 157 11.32 -7.57 4.63
C LEU A 157 10.45 -7.58 3.36
N ALA A 158 10.03 -8.75 2.88
CA ALA A 158 9.14 -8.85 1.73
C ALA A 158 7.77 -8.19 1.98
N LEU A 159 7.19 -8.40 3.17
CA LEU A 159 5.96 -7.73 3.59
C LEU A 159 6.15 -6.21 3.66
N TYR A 160 7.24 -5.77 4.28
CA TYR A 160 7.58 -4.37 4.44
C TYR A 160 7.69 -3.66 3.09
N VAL A 161 8.49 -4.20 2.18
CA VAL A 161 8.70 -3.64 0.84
C VAL A 161 7.42 -3.65 0.03
N ALA A 162 6.60 -4.71 0.13
CA ALA A 162 5.32 -4.77 -0.57
C ALA A 162 4.35 -3.69 -0.09
N VAL A 163 4.20 -3.50 1.22
CA VAL A 163 3.34 -2.46 1.78
C VAL A 163 3.84 -1.06 1.41
N ALA A 164 5.15 -0.80 1.57
CA ALA A 164 5.74 0.49 1.18
C ALA A 164 5.60 0.76 -0.33
N GLY A 165 5.79 -0.26 -1.17
CA GLY A 165 5.62 -0.18 -2.61
C GLY A 165 4.18 0.15 -3.02
N LEU A 166 3.18 -0.46 -2.39
CA LEU A 166 1.76 -0.16 -2.63
C LEU A 166 1.44 1.31 -2.33
N PHE A 167 1.94 1.84 -1.20
CA PHE A 167 1.78 3.25 -0.87
C PHE A 167 2.51 4.16 -1.86
N ALA A 168 3.79 3.89 -2.16
CA ALA A 168 4.58 4.72 -3.08
C ALA A 168 3.95 4.80 -4.47
N VAL A 169 3.52 3.67 -5.03
CA VAL A 169 2.84 3.62 -6.34
C VAL A 169 1.54 4.41 -6.30
N ARG A 170 0.75 4.30 -5.23
CA ARG A 170 -0.54 4.98 -5.14
C ARG A 170 -0.39 6.48 -4.94
N LEU A 171 0.51 6.91 -4.05
CA LEU A 171 0.84 8.31 -3.82
C LEU A 171 1.39 8.97 -5.09
N THR A 172 2.21 8.28 -5.88
CA THR A 172 2.70 8.78 -7.17
C THR A 172 1.54 9.07 -8.14
N LYS A 173 0.56 8.16 -8.24
CA LYS A 173 -0.63 8.35 -9.08
C LYS A 173 -1.48 9.52 -8.60
N ASP A 174 -1.72 9.61 -7.29
CA ASP A 174 -2.51 10.69 -6.70
C ASP A 174 -1.83 12.05 -6.88
N PHE A 175 -0.50 12.12 -6.73
CA PHE A 175 0.26 13.34 -6.97
C PHE A 175 0.12 13.84 -8.42
N ALA A 176 0.19 12.95 -9.40
CA ALA A 176 -0.02 13.32 -10.81
C ALA A 176 -1.45 13.83 -11.08
N ILE A 177 -2.45 13.34 -10.34
CA ILE A 177 -3.82 13.87 -10.39
C ILE A 177 -3.88 15.28 -9.79
N LEU A 178 -3.20 15.50 -8.65
CA LEU A 178 -3.12 16.82 -8.02
C LEU A 178 -2.42 17.85 -8.92
N GLU A 179 -1.35 17.48 -9.61
CA GLU A 179 -0.69 18.35 -10.61
C GLU A 179 -1.66 18.76 -11.73
N LYS A 180 -2.47 17.82 -12.24
CA LYS A 180 -3.50 18.12 -13.24
C LYS A 180 -4.57 19.05 -12.69
N ILE A 181 -4.99 18.86 -11.44
CA ILE A 181 -5.97 19.75 -10.77
C ILE A 181 -5.39 21.16 -10.62
N ALA A 182 -4.12 21.28 -10.25
CA ALA A 182 -3.44 22.56 -10.09
C ALA A 182 -3.25 23.31 -11.43
N ALA A 183 -3.06 22.58 -12.53
CA ALA A 183 -2.95 23.15 -13.87
C ALA A 183 -4.29 23.61 -14.46
N LEU A 184 -5.43 23.21 -13.88
CA LEU A 184 -6.75 23.65 -14.36
C LEU A 184 -7.02 25.10 -13.91
N PRO A 185 -7.49 25.98 -14.83
CA PRO A 185 -7.92 27.33 -14.47
C PRO A 185 -8.97 27.34 -13.35
N ALA A 186 -8.97 28.38 -12.52
CA ALA A 186 -9.90 28.50 -11.40
C ALA A 186 -11.33 28.80 -11.85
N ASP A 187 -11.46 29.49 -12.97
CA ASP A 187 -12.68 30.03 -13.59
C ASP A 187 -13.34 29.05 -14.57
N SER A 188 -12.61 28.04 -15.07
CA SER A 188 -13.10 27.08 -16.04
C SER A 188 -12.62 25.65 -15.72
N GLY A 189 -13.51 24.67 -15.87
CA GLY A 189 -13.16 23.25 -15.67
C GLY A 189 -13.54 22.65 -14.32
N GLU A 190 -14.47 23.25 -13.56
CA GLU A 190 -15.00 22.68 -12.31
C GLU A 190 -15.49 21.22 -12.47
N LYS A 191 -16.12 20.91 -13.61
CA LYS A 191 -16.55 19.54 -13.93
C LYS A 191 -15.39 18.55 -14.06
N GLU A 192 -14.28 18.96 -14.69
CA GLU A 192 -13.08 18.11 -14.81
C GLU A 192 -12.34 18.04 -13.48
N ARG A 193 -12.28 19.14 -12.72
CA ARG A 193 -11.76 19.19 -11.35
C ARG A 193 -12.48 18.18 -10.45
N MET A 194 -13.81 18.17 -10.46
CA MET A 194 -14.63 17.23 -9.68
C MET A 194 -14.41 15.78 -10.10
N LYS A 195 -14.22 15.52 -11.40
CA LYS A 195 -13.90 14.18 -11.91
C LYS A 195 -12.52 13.71 -11.46
N LEU A 196 -11.50 14.58 -11.54
CA LEU A 196 -10.14 14.29 -11.06
C LEU A 196 -10.11 14.08 -9.54
N MET A 197 -10.80 14.91 -8.77
CA MET A 197 -10.96 14.72 -7.32
C MET A 197 -11.61 13.39 -6.98
N GLY A 198 -12.63 12.97 -7.75
CA GLY A 198 -13.26 11.66 -7.60
C GLY A 198 -12.38 10.47 -7.98
N ALA A 199 -11.25 10.70 -8.68
CA ALA A 199 -10.28 9.67 -9.04
C ALA A 199 -9.14 9.53 -8.02
N LEU A 200 -8.99 10.48 -7.08
CA LEU A 200 -8.02 10.41 -6.00
C LEU A 200 -8.32 9.20 -5.11
N SER A 201 -7.26 8.49 -4.72
CA SER A 201 -7.39 7.41 -3.77
C SER A 201 -7.42 7.91 -2.32
N LEU A 202 -7.71 7.00 -1.39
CA LEU A 202 -7.57 7.28 0.04
C LEU A 202 -6.13 7.07 0.56
N ALA A 203 -5.15 6.78 -0.30
CA ALA A 203 -3.76 6.62 0.13
C ALA A 203 -3.20 7.85 0.87
N PRO A 204 -3.42 9.11 0.44
CA PRO A 204 -2.93 10.28 1.17
C PRO A 204 -3.55 10.42 2.57
N LYS A 205 -4.80 9.97 2.75
CA LYS A 205 -5.46 9.95 4.06
C LYS A 205 -4.80 8.97 5.03
N TRP A 206 -4.35 7.83 4.51
CA TRP A 206 -3.79 6.75 5.32
C TRP A 206 -2.27 6.68 5.31
N ALA A 207 -1.59 7.46 4.46
CA ALA A 207 -0.16 7.50 4.40
C ALA A 207 0.39 7.87 5.78
N PRO A 208 1.38 7.12 6.30
CA PRO A 208 1.98 7.40 7.60
C PRO A 208 2.62 8.79 7.60
N THR A 209 2.32 9.59 8.62
CA THR A 209 3.02 10.85 8.86
C THR A 209 4.34 10.57 9.58
N PRO A 210 5.47 11.16 9.13
CA PRO A 210 6.75 11.03 9.82
C PRO A 210 6.64 11.34 11.31
N GLY A 211 7.15 10.43 12.15
CA GLY A 211 7.12 10.58 13.60
C GLY A 211 5.74 10.47 14.24
N SER A 212 4.70 10.00 13.53
CA SER A 212 3.40 9.63 14.12
C SER A 212 3.40 8.18 14.64
N SER A 213 2.30 7.71 15.23
CA SER A 213 2.23 6.41 15.94
C SER A 213 2.64 5.20 15.09
N HIS A 214 2.10 5.06 13.87
CA HIS A 214 2.49 3.98 12.96
C HIS A 214 3.96 4.11 12.51
N ASP A 215 4.39 5.33 12.23
CA ASP A 215 5.74 5.59 11.70
C ASP A 215 6.83 5.41 12.76
N ARG A 216 6.57 5.76 14.02
CA ARG A 216 7.51 5.51 15.12
C ARG A 216 7.81 4.03 15.33
N VAL A 217 6.90 3.15 14.94
CA VAL A 217 7.09 1.69 15.05
C VAL A 217 7.67 1.09 13.77
N THR A 218 7.26 1.59 12.60
CA THR A 218 7.55 0.94 11.32
C THR A 218 8.49 1.72 10.41
N ASN A 219 8.71 3.01 10.67
CA ASN A 219 9.46 3.95 9.83
C ASN A 219 9.03 3.96 8.35
N ILE A 220 7.79 3.55 8.06
CA ILE A 220 7.33 3.34 6.68
C ILE A 220 7.18 4.66 5.90
N SER A 221 6.98 5.80 6.58
CA SER A 221 6.91 7.09 5.89
C SER A 221 8.22 7.45 5.18
N ALA A 222 9.36 7.21 5.82
CA ALA A 222 10.67 7.49 5.26
C ALA A 222 10.92 6.67 3.99
N ILE A 223 10.56 5.38 4.01
CA ILE A 223 10.74 4.50 2.85
C ILE A 223 9.76 4.86 1.73
N CYS A 224 8.50 5.18 2.04
CA CYS A 224 7.56 5.68 1.05
C CYS A 224 8.05 6.97 0.36
N LEU A 225 8.62 7.91 1.13
CA LEU A 225 9.19 9.15 0.59
C LEU A 225 10.42 8.87 -0.30
N LEU A 226 11.32 7.99 0.15
CA LEU A 226 12.49 7.58 -0.62
C LEU A 226 12.09 6.88 -1.92
N LEU A 227 11.14 5.95 -1.86
CA LEU A 227 10.64 5.23 -3.03
C LEU A 227 9.93 6.18 -4.00
N HIS A 228 9.10 7.10 -3.51
CA HIS A 228 8.47 8.12 -4.35
C HIS A 228 9.51 9.02 -5.01
N ASN A 229 10.49 9.53 -4.25
CA ASN A 229 11.55 10.40 -4.77
C ASN A 229 12.39 9.66 -5.81
N ALA A 230 12.81 8.42 -5.51
CA ALA A 230 13.52 7.56 -6.45
C ALA A 230 12.69 7.29 -7.71
N GLN A 231 11.40 6.99 -7.59
CA GLN A 231 10.52 6.80 -8.75
C GLN A 231 10.39 8.07 -9.60
N ARG A 232 10.14 9.21 -8.98
CA ARG A 232 9.86 10.49 -9.65
C ARG A 232 11.11 11.12 -10.26
N HIS A 233 12.23 11.12 -9.55
CA HIS A 233 13.42 11.89 -9.92
C HIS A 233 14.56 11.04 -10.46
N VAL A 234 14.61 9.73 -10.18
CA VAL A 234 15.70 8.84 -10.62
C VAL A 234 15.21 7.87 -11.68
N LEU A 235 14.23 7.03 -11.37
CA LEU A 235 13.79 5.94 -12.25
C LEU A 235 12.94 6.42 -13.42
N THR A 236 12.02 7.38 -13.23
CA THR A 236 11.19 7.88 -14.34
C THR A 236 12.03 8.67 -15.36
N PRO A 237 12.87 9.65 -14.95
CA PRO A 237 13.79 10.30 -15.87
C PRO A 237 14.83 9.31 -16.41
N GLY A 238 15.42 8.47 -15.56
CA GLY A 238 16.37 7.44 -15.97
C GLY A 238 15.81 6.51 -17.05
N ARG A 239 14.55 6.05 -16.92
CA ARG A 239 13.86 5.23 -17.94
C ARG A 239 13.60 5.98 -19.25
N ARG A 240 13.37 7.30 -19.19
CA ARG A 240 13.32 8.16 -20.39
C ARG A 240 14.70 8.22 -21.08
N TYR A 241 15.79 8.23 -20.30
CA TYR A 241 17.15 8.29 -20.83
C TYR A 241 17.74 6.93 -21.26
N THR A 242 17.25 5.80 -20.74
CA THR A 242 17.70 4.45 -21.11
C THR A 242 17.04 3.90 -22.39
N CYS A 243 16.18 4.68 -23.08
CA CYS A 243 15.64 4.35 -24.41
C CYS A 243 14.94 2.97 -24.49
N VAL A 244 14.27 2.55 -23.41
CA VAL A 244 13.46 1.33 -23.38
C VAL A 244 12.19 1.57 -24.24
N PRO A 245 11.92 0.78 -25.30
CA PRO A 245 10.88 1.10 -26.27
C PRO A 245 9.45 0.81 -25.79
N GLU A 246 9.25 -0.13 -24.86
CA GLU A 246 7.93 -0.63 -24.43
C GLU A 246 6.96 0.48 -23.93
N PRO A 247 7.38 1.49 -23.16
CA PRO A 247 6.53 2.61 -22.78
C PRO A 247 6.07 3.48 -23.96
N LEU A 248 6.93 3.66 -24.98
CA LEU A 248 6.60 4.42 -26.20
C LEU A 248 5.66 3.62 -27.10
N MET A 249 5.92 2.31 -27.26
CA MET A 249 5.04 1.38 -27.97
C MET A 249 3.65 1.36 -27.35
N SER A 250 3.55 1.29 -26.02
CA SER A 250 2.28 1.29 -25.28
C SER A 250 1.51 2.61 -25.41
N ALA A 251 2.22 3.72 -25.59
CA ALA A 251 1.65 5.05 -25.82
C ALA A 251 1.36 5.34 -27.31
N ASN A 252 1.58 4.37 -28.21
CA ASN A 252 1.48 4.51 -29.66
C ASN A 252 2.38 5.61 -30.25
N ARG A 253 3.52 5.89 -29.60
CA ARG A 253 4.51 6.93 -29.97
C ARG A 253 5.74 6.30 -30.64
N TRP A 254 5.50 5.57 -31.72
CA TRP A 254 6.52 4.77 -32.41
C TRP A 254 7.63 5.62 -33.03
N SER A 255 7.28 6.81 -33.55
CA SER A 255 8.22 7.78 -34.14
C SER A 255 9.30 8.29 -33.17
N GLU A 256 9.11 8.13 -31.86
CA GLU A 256 10.05 8.60 -30.83
C GLU A 256 11.04 7.51 -30.37
N ILE A 257 10.89 6.28 -30.87
CA ILE A 257 11.81 5.19 -30.54
C ILE A 257 13.15 5.42 -31.23
N ALA A 258 14.23 5.42 -30.45
CA ALA A 258 15.60 5.52 -30.95
C ALA A 258 16.21 4.12 -31.11
N TYR A 259 15.98 3.46 -32.25
CA TYR A 259 16.40 2.06 -32.50
C TYR A 259 17.90 1.81 -32.27
N THR A 260 18.75 2.81 -32.49
CA THR A 260 20.20 2.74 -32.24
C THR A 260 20.58 2.48 -30.78
N ARG A 261 19.65 2.74 -29.84
CA ARG A 261 19.87 2.57 -28.40
C ARG A 261 19.04 1.43 -27.79
N VAL A 262 18.26 0.73 -28.61
CA VAL A 262 17.44 -0.40 -28.16
C VAL A 262 18.33 -1.66 -28.04
N PRO A 263 18.38 -2.32 -26.87
CA PRO A 263 19.12 -3.57 -26.71
C PRO A 263 18.65 -4.65 -27.70
N SER A 264 19.58 -5.43 -28.26
CA SER A 264 19.31 -6.43 -29.30
C SER A 264 18.22 -7.45 -28.92
N VAL A 265 18.16 -7.85 -27.64
CA VAL A 265 17.15 -8.78 -27.13
C VAL A 265 15.74 -8.18 -27.20
N CYS A 266 15.59 -6.90 -26.80
CA CYS A 266 14.32 -6.18 -26.91
C CYS A 266 13.93 -6.01 -28.38
N MET A 267 14.92 -5.77 -29.25
CA MET A 267 14.69 -5.62 -30.67
C MET A 267 14.19 -6.92 -31.31
N HIS A 268 14.77 -8.05 -30.94
CA HIS A 268 14.33 -9.36 -31.40
C HIS A 268 12.90 -9.69 -30.94
N ALA A 269 12.61 -9.44 -29.66
CA ALA A 269 11.30 -9.75 -29.06
C ALA A 269 10.14 -8.90 -29.62
N ASN A 270 10.42 -7.68 -30.10
CA ASN A 270 9.40 -6.73 -30.54
C ASN A 270 9.40 -6.46 -32.06
N LYS A 271 10.21 -7.21 -32.82
CA LYS A 271 10.43 -7.01 -34.27
C LYS A 271 9.14 -6.87 -35.07
N GLU A 272 8.19 -7.79 -34.89
CA GLU A 272 6.93 -7.80 -35.66
C GLU A 272 6.08 -6.56 -35.37
N LYS A 273 6.00 -6.14 -34.11
CA LYS A 273 5.23 -4.95 -33.71
C LYS A 273 5.86 -3.68 -34.24
N ILE A 274 7.18 -3.58 -34.19
CA ILE A 274 7.92 -2.43 -34.69
C ILE A 274 7.78 -2.33 -36.21
N PHE A 275 7.94 -3.43 -36.94
CA PHE A 275 7.71 -3.45 -38.39
C PHE A 275 6.27 -3.09 -38.76
N THR A 276 5.27 -3.52 -37.97
CA THR A 276 3.86 -3.20 -38.24
C THR A 276 3.56 -1.71 -38.08
N HIS A 277 4.21 -1.03 -37.14
CA HIS A 277 3.86 0.34 -36.75
C HIS A 277 4.85 1.41 -37.22
N ASP A 278 6.06 1.04 -37.64
CA ASP A 278 7.13 1.96 -38.04
C ASP A 278 8.12 1.33 -39.04
N ALA A 279 7.58 0.68 -40.09
CA ALA A 279 8.36 -0.02 -41.12
C ALA A 279 9.39 0.87 -41.84
N GLU A 280 9.13 2.17 -41.95
CA GLU A 280 10.00 3.10 -42.70
C GLU A 280 11.29 3.43 -41.96
N ARG A 281 11.30 3.33 -40.62
CA ARG A 281 12.44 3.67 -39.76
C ARG A 281 13.17 2.44 -39.19
N PHE A 282 12.60 1.25 -39.39
CA PHE A 282 13.07 -0.02 -38.84
C PHE A 282 13.75 -0.90 -39.89
#